data_AF-A0AAE1CLC9-F1
#
_entry.id   AF-A0AAE1CLC9-F1
#
_cell.length_a   1.000
_cell.length_b   1.000
_cell.length_c   1.000
_cell.angle_alpha   90.00
_cell.angle_beta   90.00
_cell.angle_gamma   90.00
#
_symmetry.space_group_name_H-M   'P 1'
#
loop_
_entity.id
_entity.type
_entity.pdbx_description
1 polymer ?
#
loop_
_entity_poly.entity_id
_entity_poly.type
_entity_poly.pdbx_seq_one_letter_code
_entity_poly.pdbx_strand_id
1 'polypeptide(L)'
;MNRDPVGSHMTRDPVGSHMTRDPVGSHMTRHPVGSHMTRHPVGSHMTRHPVGSHMTRDPVGSHMTRDPVGSHMTRHLVGSHMTRHPVGSHMTRHLVRSHMNRHPVGSHMTRHLVGSHMTKHPVGSHMTRDPVGSHMTRYLVGSHTSRHLWVLT
;
A
#
# COMPACT_ATOMS: atom_id res chain seq x y z
N MET A 1 19.25 -9.52 5.54
CA MET A 1 19.39 -9.86 4.10
C MET A 1 19.20 -8.62 3.23
N ASN A 2 20.27 -8.09 2.64
CA ASN A 2 20.21 -7.10 1.56
C ASN A 2 20.42 -7.84 0.23
N ARG A 3 19.42 -7.84 -0.67
CA ARG A 3 19.53 -8.43 -2.01
C ARG A 3 18.59 -7.67 -2.94
N ASP A 4 19.15 -7.11 -3.99
CA ASP A 4 18.47 -6.26 -4.99
C ASP A 4 18.46 -6.97 -6.34
N PRO A 5 17.55 -7.94 -6.52
CA PRO A 5 17.51 -8.71 -7.75
C PRO A 5 16.94 -7.91 -8.90
N VAL A 6 17.47 -8.20 -10.08
CA VAL A 6 16.95 -7.73 -11.36
C VAL A 6 16.49 -8.95 -12.16
N GLY A 7 15.30 -8.88 -12.76
CA GLY A 7 14.79 -9.95 -13.62
C GLY A 7 13.41 -9.64 -14.19
N SER A 8 13.10 -10.19 -15.36
CA SER A 8 11.79 -10.00 -16.01
C SER A 8 10.64 -10.61 -15.18
N HIS A 9 10.85 -11.81 -14.64
CA HIS A 9 9.91 -12.53 -13.77
C HIS A 9 10.60 -12.94 -12.47
N MET A 10 9.98 -12.62 -11.33
CA MET A 10 10.52 -12.96 -10.01
C MET A 10 9.44 -13.45 -9.05
N THR A 11 9.72 -14.57 -8.39
CA THR A 11 8.97 -15.07 -7.24
C THR A 11 9.90 -15.21 -6.04
N ARG A 12 9.59 -14.61 -4.88
CA ARG A 12 10.46 -14.64 -3.69
C ARG A 12 9.73 -14.54 -2.35
N ASP A 13 10.13 -15.39 -1.41
CA ASP A 13 9.52 -15.51 -0.07
C ASP A 13 10.56 -15.39 1.04
N PRO A 14 11.16 -14.21 1.23
CA PRO A 14 12.23 -14.06 2.20
C PRO A 14 11.73 -13.94 3.63
N VAL A 15 12.47 -14.54 4.54
CA VAL A 15 12.27 -14.42 5.99
C VAL A 15 13.48 -13.71 6.62
N GLY A 16 13.24 -12.81 7.57
CA GLY A 16 14.31 -12.20 8.35
C GLY A 16 13.81 -11.10 9.27
N SER A 17 14.47 -10.89 10.42
CA SER A 17 14.08 -9.87 11.40
C SER A 17 14.16 -8.45 10.83
N HIS A 18 15.22 -8.16 10.07
CA HIS A 18 15.48 -6.88 9.42
C HIS A 18 15.76 -7.08 7.93
N MET A 19 14.96 -6.43 7.08
CA MET A 19 15.08 -6.52 5.63
C MET A 19 15.03 -5.16 4.96
N THR A 20 16.05 -4.87 4.16
CA THR A 20 16.06 -3.79 3.17
C THR A 20 16.19 -4.43 1.78
N ARG A 21 15.33 -4.06 0.82
CA ARG A 21 15.34 -4.66 -0.54
C ARG A 21 14.70 -3.79 -1.62
N ASP A 22 15.39 -3.70 -2.75
CA ASP A 22 15.05 -2.86 -3.89
C ASP A 22 15.06 -3.65 -5.21
N PRO A 23 14.13 -4.63 -5.38
CA PRO A 23 14.09 -5.44 -6.59
C PRO A 23 13.52 -4.67 -7.79
N VAL A 24 14.06 -4.94 -8.97
CA VAL A 24 13.60 -4.37 -10.25
C VAL A 24 13.15 -5.49 -11.19
N GLY A 25 11.92 -5.45 -11.68
CA GLY A 25 11.44 -6.46 -12.62
C GLY A 25 10.04 -6.25 -13.16
N SER A 26 9.76 -6.76 -14.36
CA SER A 26 8.48 -6.57 -15.04
C SER A 26 7.32 -7.22 -14.28
N HIS A 27 7.49 -8.47 -13.82
CA HIS A 27 6.50 -9.23 -13.07
C HIS A 27 7.10 -9.75 -11.77
N MET A 28 6.51 -9.36 -10.64
CA MET A 28 6.99 -9.74 -9.31
C MET A 28 5.89 -10.31 -8.42
N THR A 29 6.11 -11.50 -7.88
CA THR A 29 5.31 -12.10 -6.80
C THR A 29 6.18 -12.26 -5.56
N ARG A 30 5.75 -11.76 -4.40
CA ARG A 30 6.57 -11.86 -3.17
C ARG A 30 5.81 -11.94 -1.85
N HIS A 31 6.22 -12.85 -0.97
CA HIS A 31 5.65 -13.03 0.36
C HIS A 31 6.71 -12.87 1.47
N PRO A 32 7.20 -11.65 1.75
CA PRO A 32 8.24 -11.45 2.76
C PRO A 32 7.67 -11.49 4.19
N VAL A 33 8.37 -12.15 5.11
CA VAL A 33 8.03 -12.21 6.53
C VAL A 33 9.18 -11.63 7.37
N GLY A 34 8.91 -10.63 8.19
CA GLY A 34 9.96 -10.02 9.02
C GLY A 34 9.49 -8.88 9.92
N SER A 35 10.17 -8.66 11.03
CA SER A 35 9.79 -7.64 12.02
C SER A 35 9.91 -6.21 11.49
N HIS A 36 11.04 -5.88 10.85
CA HIS A 36 11.32 -4.56 10.26
C HIS A 36 11.63 -4.71 8.78
N MET A 37 10.83 -4.05 7.94
CA MET A 37 10.99 -4.11 6.48
C MET A 37 10.99 -2.73 5.83
N THR A 38 12.06 -2.41 5.12
CA THR A 38 12.14 -1.28 4.19
C THR A 38 12.28 -1.80 2.77
N ARG A 39 11.46 -1.30 1.82
CA ARG A 39 11.54 -1.81 0.44
C ARG A 39 11.08 -0.83 -0.65
N HIS A 40 11.85 -0.73 -1.73
CA HIS A 40 11.57 0.13 -2.87
C HIS A 40 11.53 -0.67 -4.21
N PRO A 41 10.51 -1.51 -4.44
CA PRO A 41 10.45 -2.32 -5.66
C PRO A 41 9.99 -1.50 -6.87
N VAL A 42 10.59 -1.75 -8.04
CA VAL A 42 10.19 -1.14 -9.31
C VAL A 42 9.74 -2.22 -10.29
N GLY A 43 8.52 -2.12 -10.82
CA GLY A 43 8.03 -3.12 -11.76
C GLY A 43 6.65 -2.86 -12.35
N SER A 44 6.36 -3.45 -13.50
CA SER A 44 5.08 -3.25 -14.21
C SER A 44 3.91 -3.92 -13.50
N HIS A 45 4.07 -5.18 -13.08
CA HIS A 45 3.05 -5.97 -12.38
C HIS A 45 3.62 -6.53 -11.07
N MET A 46 3.00 -6.18 -9.95
CA MET A 46 3.44 -6.61 -8.63
C MET A 46 2.32 -7.20 -7.78
N THR A 47 2.51 -8.43 -7.32
CA THR A 47 1.67 -9.12 -6.32
C THR A 47 2.47 -9.32 -5.04
N ARG A 48 2.02 -8.79 -3.90
CA ARG A 48 2.82 -8.81 -2.66
C ARG A 48 2.01 -8.97 -1.37
N HIS A 49 2.36 -9.99 -0.59
CA HIS A 49 1.70 -10.33 0.69
C HIS A 49 2.71 -10.35 1.84
N PRO A 50 3.07 -9.18 2.39
CA PRO A 50 4.03 -9.14 3.46
C PRO A 50 3.40 -9.34 4.84
N VAL A 51 4.19 -9.87 5.76
CA VAL A 51 3.82 -9.96 7.17
C VAL A 51 4.96 -9.39 8.00
N GLY A 52 4.67 -8.39 8.83
CA GLY A 52 5.71 -7.77 9.65
C GLY A 52 5.25 -6.65 10.57
N SER A 53 5.95 -6.44 11.68
CA SER A 53 5.56 -5.46 12.70
C SER A 53 5.68 -4.02 12.21
N HIS A 54 6.78 -3.67 11.52
CA HIS A 54 7.08 -2.34 11.02
C HIS A 54 7.47 -2.40 9.54
N MET A 55 6.73 -1.68 8.70
CA MET A 55 6.93 -1.70 7.26
C MET A 55 6.96 -0.29 6.65
N THR A 56 8.07 0.03 5.99
CA THR A 56 8.23 1.21 5.12
C THR A 56 8.37 0.75 3.68
N ARG A 57 7.52 1.25 2.76
CA ARG A 57 7.49 0.72 1.40
C ARG A 57 7.10 1.70 0.33
N ASP A 58 7.97 1.82 -0.67
CA ASP A 58 7.81 2.77 -1.76
C ASP A 58 7.93 2.13 -3.14
N PRO A 59 6.89 1.38 -3.59
CA PRO A 59 6.85 0.83 -4.94
C PRO A 59 6.54 1.87 -6.00
N VAL A 60 7.15 1.66 -7.16
CA VAL A 60 6.77 2.28 -8.42
C VAL A 60 6.32 1.19 -9.39
N GLY A 61 5.11 1.32 -9.95
CA GLY A 61 4.63 0.31 -10.90
C GLY A 61 3.20 0.46 -11.41
N SER A 62 2.94 -0.06 -12.60
CA SER A 62 1.68 0.10 -13.36
C SER A 62 0.49 -0.62 -12.75
N HIS A 63 0.67 -1.88 -12.32
CA HIS A 63 -0.37 -2.72 -11.71
C HIS A 63 0.11 -3.33 -10.40
N MET A 64 -0.65 -3.12 -9.32
CA MET A 64 -0.27 -3.57 -7.98
C MET A 64 -1.41 -4.22 -7.22
N THR A 65 -1.21 -5.46 -6.80
CA THR A 65 -2.07 -6.18 -5.84
C THR A 65 -1.29 -6.44 -4.56
N ARG A 66 -1.76 -5.94 -3.41
CA ARG A 66 -0.97 -6.01 -2.17
C ARG A 66 -1.80 -6.10 -0.89
N ASP A 67 -1.50 -7.11 -0.09
CA ASP A 67 -2.22 -7.46 1.14
C ASP A 67 -1.25 -7.54 2.34
N PRO A 68 -0.83 -6.39 2.87
CA PRO A 68 0.10 -6.35 3.98
C PRO A 68 -0.60 -6.52 5.32
N VAL A 69 0.03 -7.31 6.19
CA VAL A 69 -0.37 -7.47 7.59
C VAL A 69 0.76 -6.97 8.47
N GLY A 70 0.46 -6.01 9.35
CA GLY A 70 1.48 -5.45 10.25
C GLY A 70 1.02 -4.35 11.19
N SER A 71 1.72 -4.15 12.30
CA SER A 71 1.32 -3.19 13.33
C SER A 71 1.49 -1.73 12.89
N HIS A 72 2.64 -1.38 12.30
CA HIS A 72 2.96 -0.04 11.81
C HIS A 72 3.34 -0.07 10.34
N MET A 73 2.65 0.70 9.51
CA MET A 73 2.88 0.75 8.07
C MET A 73 2.94 2.17 7.54
N THR A 74 4.07 2.50 6.91
CA THR A 74 4.29 3.74 6.16
C THR A 74 4.53 3.41 4.68
N ARG A 75 3.83 4.09 3.77
CA ARG A 75 3.89 3.74 2.35
C ARG A 75 3.66 4.92 1.40
N HIS A 76 4.55 5.08 0.42
CA HIS A 76 4.40 6.01 -0.69
C HIS A 76 4.32 5.25 -2.02
N LEU A 77 3.19 5.32 -2.73
CA LEU A 77 3.03 4.54 -3.97
C LEU A 77 2.73 5.43 -5.16
N VAL A 78 3.35 5.07 -6.28
CA VAL A 78 3.13 5.70 -7.59
C VAL A 78 2.79 4.64 -8.64
N GLY A 79 1.85 4.97 -9.53
CA GLY A 79 1.59 4.23 -10.78
C GLY A 79 0.13 4.31 -11.24
N SER A 80 -0.41 3.27 -11.91
CA SER A 80 -1.70 3.37 -12.63
C SER A 80 -2.90 2.67 -11.97
N HIS A 81 -2.84 1.36 -11.70
CA HIS A 81 -3.96 0.55 -11.12
C HIS A 81 -3.58 -0.23 -9.86
N MET A 82 -4.35 -0.11 -8.78
CA MET A 82 -4.02 -0.78 -7.52
C MET A 82 -5.23 -1.35 -6.81
N THR A 83 -5.05 -2.57 -6.30
CA THR A 83 -5.95 -3.26 -5.38
C THR A 83 -5.23 -3.58 -4.09
N ARG A 84 -5.82 -3.26 -2.94
CA ARG A 84 -5.17 -3.46 -1.62
C ARG A 84 -6.10 -3.74 -0.46
N HIS A 85 -5.70 -4.72 0.34
CA HIS A 85 -6.37 -5.08 1.60
C HIS A 85 -5.36 -5.07 2.76
N PRO A 86 -4.90 -3.88 3.22
CA PRO A 86 -3.94 -3.81 4.33
C PRO A 86 -4.64 -3.96 5.68
N VAL A 87 -4.07 -4.77 6.57
CA VAL A 87 -4.51 -4.98 7.95
C VAL A 87 -3.43 -4.52 8.90
N GLY A 88 -3.73 -3.58 9.80
CA GLY A 88 -2.74 -3.08 10.75
C GLY A 88 -3.20 -2.00 11.70
N SER A 89 -2.52 -1.85 12.84
CA SER A 89 -2.94 -0.92 13.90
C SER A 89 -2.74 0.55 13.51
N HIS A 90 -1.56 0.89 12.94
CA HIS A 90 -1.18 2.24 12.57
C HIS A 90 -0.75 2.29 11.10
N MET A 91 -1.45 3.09 10.28
CA MET A 91 -1.21 3.14 8.85
C MET A 91 -1.17 4.55 8.28
N THR A 92 0.01 4.96 7.81
CA THR A 92 0.24 6.21 7.08
C THR A 92 0.49 5.91 5.61
N ARG A 93 -0.27 6.54 4.71
CA ARG A 93 -0.19 6.25 3.28
C ARG A 93 -0.34 7.49 2.42
N HIS A 94 0.57 7.61 1.46
CA HIS A 94 0.52 8.58 0.38
C HIS A 94 0.45 7.83 -0.95
N LEU A 95 -0.67 7.94 -1.69
CA LEU A 95 -0.83 7.21 -2.96
C LEU A 95 -1.17 8.18 -4.08
N VAL A 96 -0.44 8.08 -5.19
CA VAL A 96 -0.70 8.82 -6.44
C VAL A 96 -0.97 7.81 -7.54
N ARG A 97 -2.23 7.72 -7.99
CA ARG A 97 -2.66 6.65 -8.89
C ARG A 97 -3.98 6.89 -9.60
N SER A 98 -4.06 6.60 -10.90
CA SER A 98 -5.27 6.79 -11.70
C SER A 98 -6.47 5.98 -11.17
N HIS A 99 -6.27 4.70 -10.84
CA HIS A 99 -7.32 3.81 -10.35
C HIS A 99 -6.94 3.11 -9.04
N MET A 100 -7.81 3.20 -8.03
CA MET A 100 -7.59 2.60 -6.72
C MET A 100 -8.82 1.85 -6.21
N ASN A 101 -8.63 0.57 -5.82
CA ASN A 101 -9.58 -0.16 -4.99
C ASN A 101 -8.91 -0.56 -3.65
N ARG A 102 -9.56 -0.25 -2.52
CA ARG A 102 -8.93 -0.35 -1.20
C ARG A 102 -9.89 -0.72 -0.07
N HIS A 103 -9.49 -1.71 0.73
CA HIS A 103 -10.22 -2.14 1.92
C HIS A 103 -9.28 -2.21 3.13
N PRO A 104 -8.85 -1.08 3.70
CA PRO A 104 -7.93 -1.09 4.84
C PRO A 104 -8.67 -1.35 6.16
N VAL A 105 -8.15 -2.26 6.97
CA VAL A 105 -8.63 -2.52 8.34
C VAL A 105 -7.57 -2.08 9.34
N GLY A 106 -7.91 -1.19 10.27
CA GLY A 106 -6.95 -0.72 11.26
C GLY A 106 -7.44 0.35 12.22
N SER A 107 -6.79 0.49 13.37
CA SER A 107 -7.19 1.43 14.41
C SER A 107 -6.94 2.89 14.02
N HIS A 108 -5.69 3.24 13.72
CA HIS A 108 -5.28 4.60 13.34
C HIS A 108 -4.82 4.65 11.89
N MET A 109 -5.45 5.51 11.10
CA MET A 109 -5.13 5.60 9.68
C MET A 109 -5.11 7.02 9.11
N THR A 110 -3.95 7.43 8.63
CA THR A 110 -3.75 8.67 7.85
C THR A 110 -3.58 8.35 6.37
N ARG A 111 -4.32 9.05 5.50
CA ARG A 111 -4.34 8.77 4.05
C ARG A 111 -4.42 10.03 3.21
N HIS A 112 -3.40 10.27 2.39
CA HIS A 112 -3.42 11.27 1.31
C HIS A 112 -3.45 10.53 -0.02
N LEU A 113 -4.46 10.79 -0.85
CA LEU A 113 -4.78 9.96 -2.01
C LEU A 113 -5.08 10.84 -3.21
N VAL A 114 -4.26 10.78 -4.25
CA VAL A 114 -4.49 11.47 -5.52
C VAL A 114 -4.83 10.43 -6.58
N GLY A 115 -5.98 10.58 -7.25
CA GLY A 115 -6.38 9.64 -8.29
C GLY A 115 -7.70 9.93 -8.97
N SER A 116 -7.88 9.45 -10.19
CA SER A 116 -9.07 9.73 -11.01
C SER A 116 -10.28 8.91 -10.59
N HIS A 117 -10.11 7.61 -10.34
CA HIS A 117 -11.18 6.68 -9.96
C HIS A 117 -10.82 5.89 -8.69
N MET A 118 -11.65 6.01 -7.64
CA MET A 118 -11.31 5.49 -6.33
C MET A 118 -12.47 4.82 -5.60
N THR A 119 -12.32 3.54 -5.28
CA THR A 119 -13.23 2.78 -4.43
C THR A 119 -12.56 2.46 -3.09
N LYS A 120 -13.24 2.78 -1.97
CA LYS A 120 -12.66 2.67 -0.62
C LYS A 120 -13.66 2.15 0.41
N HIS A 121 -13.29 1.09 1.13
CA HIS A 121 -14.08 0.53 2.24
C HIS A 121 -13.20 0.31 3.47
N PRO A 122 -12.80 1.37 4.20
CA PRO A 122 -12.08 1.16 5.44
C PRO A 122 -12.95 0.68 6.60
N VAL A 123 -12.30 -0.01 7.50
CA VAL A 123 -12.80 -0.32 8.85
C VAL A 123 -11.76 0.18 9.85
N GLY A 124 -12.14 1.04 10.79
CA GLY A 124 -11.19 1.56 11.78
C GLY A 124 -11.74 2.56 12.78
N SER A 125 -11.03 2.79 13.88
CA SER A 125 -11.50 3.70 14.94
C SER A 125 -11.16 5.16 14.68
N HIS A 126 -9.93 5.49 14.26
CA HIS A 126 -9.46 6.86 14.00
C HIS A 126 -8.91 7.01 12.58
N MET A 127 -9.54 7.88 11.79
CA MET A 127 -9.18 8.07 10.38
C MET A 127 -9.03 9.54 9.99
N THR A 128 -7.89 9.89 9.39
CA THR A 128 -7.65 11.19 8.72
C THR A 128 -7.40 10.97 7.23
N ARG A 129 -8.11 11.70 6.36
CA ARG A 129 -8.18 11.34 4.93
C ARG A 129 -8.33 12.56 4.02
N ASP A 130 -7.42 12.67 3.07
CA ASP A 130 -7.36 13.77 2.10
C ASP A 130 -7.32 13.22 0.67
N PRO A 131 -8.46 12.78 0.12
CA PRO A 131 -8.57 12.42 -1.29
C PRO A 131 -8.66 13.64 -2.21
N VAL A 132 -7.89 13.60 -3.29
CA VAL A 132 -7.99 14.47 -4.46
C VAL A 132 -8.33 13.61 -5.67
N GLY A 133 -9.44 13.91 -6.36
CA GLY A 133 -9.84 13.11 -7.51
C GLY A 133 -11.21 13.41 -8.09
N SER A 134 -11.48 12.89 -9.29
CA SER A 134 -12.72 13.13 -10.04
C SER A 134 -13.87 12.18 -9.66
N HIS A 135 -13.59 10.89 -9.42
CA HIS A 135 -14.61 9.87 -9.17
C HIS A 135 -14.29 9.06 -7.91
N MET A 136 -15.14 9.13 -6.89
CA MET A 136 -14.92 8.41 -5.63
C MET A 136 -16.17 7.71 -5.09
N THR A 137 -16.07 6.40 -4.90
CA THR A 137 -17.02 5.58 -4.15
C THR A 137 -16.44 5.23 -2.78
N ARG A 138 -17.22 5.38 -1.71
CA ARG A 138 -16.75 5.09 -0.35
C ARG A 138 -17.85 4.56 0.56
N TYR A 139 -17.50 3.54 1.34
CA TYR A 139 -18.27 3.06 2.48
C TYR A 139 -17.39 3.06 3.71
N LEU A 140 -17.88 3.53 4.83
CA LEU A 140 -17.07 3.79 6.02
C LEU A 140 -17.66 3.06 7.22
N VAL A 141 -16.82 2.29 7.92
CA VAL A 141 -17.15 1.75 9.25
C VAL A 141 -16.09 2.27 10.22
N GLY A 142 -16.50 3.08 11.20
CA GLY A 142 -15.57 3.63 12.18
C GLY A 142 -16.15 4.66 13.13
N SER A 143 -15.44 4.89 14.23
CA SER A 143 -15.93 5.68 15.37
C SER A 143 -15.54 7.16 15.30
N HIS A 144 -14.37 7.50 14.73
CA HIS A 144 -13.85 8.87 14.64
C HIS A 144 -13.16 9.13 13.30
N THR A 145 -13.71 10.06 12.50
CA THR A 145 -13.21 10.33 11.14
C THR A 145 -13.10 11.83 10.87
N SER A 146 -11.92 12.26 10.42
CA SER A 146 -11.65 13.57 9.81
C SER A 146 -11.41 13.43 8.30
N ARG A 147 -11.88 14.40 7.52
CA ARG A 147 -11.81 14.38 6.04
C ARG A 147 -11.70 15.78 5.46
N HIS A 148 -10.77 15.95 4.52
CA HIS A 148 -10.77 17.07 3.57
C HIS A 148 -10.90 16.53 2.15
N LEU A 149 -11.96 16.92 1.43
CA LEU A 149 -12.23 16.42 0.08
C LEU A 149 -11.97 17.52 -0.95
N TRP A 150 -11.13 17.21 -1.95
CA TRP A 150 -11.00 18.03 -3.15
C TRP A 150 -11.46 17.22 -4.36
N VAL A 151 -12.55 17.69 -4.99
CA VAL A 151 -13.04 17.16 -6.26
C VAL A 151 -12.70 18.19 -7.34
N LEU A 152 -11.97 17.76 -8.37
CA LEU A 152 -11.74 18.58 -9.55
C LEU A 152 -12.94 18.34 -10.49
N THR A 153 -13.71 19.40 -10.73
CA THR A 153 -14.81 19.45 -11.71
C THR A 153 -14.29 19.83 -13.08
#